data_AF-A0A2N0PUF1-F1
#
_entry.id   AF-A0A2N0PUF1-F1
#
_cell.length_a   1.000
_cell.length_b   1.000
_cell.length_c   1.000
_cell.angle_alpha   90.00
_cell.angle_beta   90.00
_cell.angle_gamma   90.00
#
_symmetry.space_group_name_H-M   'P 1'
#
loop_
_entity.id
_entity.type
_entity.pdbx_description
1 polymer ?
#
loop_
_entity_poly.entity_id
_entity_poly.type
_entity_poly.pdbx_seq_one_letter_code
_entity_poly.pdbx_strand_id
1 'polypeptide(L)'
;MNFRSVVDQFDKTHCENAQYTAGNKVFRSRYKIIELGFYLQNFKYTQKRNNIQYQIPDGYIVKTEVANQVLRYETKYTIANKVLYTITWKEGHAKWVVSSERSASGAVDAFLKKINREKSRLSGTHVFGFDIEILHQIRVGQSKESSKARTISKIIDKRKRPLNEIQLLSQQNKRYALFEREACKKVNHIILQY
;
A
#
# COMPACT_ATOMS: atom_id res chain seq x y z
N MET A 1 -7.41 -22.17 10.05
CA MET A 1 -7.60 -21.39 8.81
C MET A 1 -6.25 -20.85 8.36
N ASN A 2 -5.86 -21.06 7.10
CA ASN A 2 -4.51 -20.79 6.59
C ASN A 2 -4.46 -19.40 5.94
N PHE A 3 -3.62 -18.48 6.43
CA PHE A 3 -3.56 -17.08 6.01
C PHE A 3 -3.36 -16.89 4.50
N ARG A 4 -2.60 -17.79 3.84
CA ARG A 4 -2.42 -17.81 2.38
C ARG A 4 -3.72 -18.03 1.61
N SER A 5 -4.63 -18.88 2.11
CA SER A 5 -5.92 -19.13 1.45
C SER A 5 -6.87 -17.94 1.57
N VAL A 6 -6.68 -17.06 2.57
CA VAL A 6 -7.45 -15.82 2.69
C VAL A 6 -6.94 -14.80 1.68
N VAL A 7 -5.62 -14.63 1.55
CA VAL A 7 -4.99 -13.65 0.65
C VAL A 7 -5.25 -13.98 -0.84
N ASP A 8 -5.17 -15.26 -1.24
CA ASP A 8 -5.45 -15.69 -2.63
C ASP A 8 -6.95 -15.60 -3.00
N GLN A 9 -7.85 -15.47 -2.01
CA GLN A 9 -9.29 -15.38 -2.21
C GLN A 9 -9.81 -13.94 -2.41
N PHE A 10 -8.94 -12.93 -2.25
CA PHE A 10 -9.26 -11.52 -2.47
C PHE A 10 -9.09 -11.05 -3.91
N ASP A 11 -8.64 -11.91 -4.82
CA ASP A 11 -8.37 -11.51 -6.19
C ASP A 11 -9.68 -11.27 -6.99
N LYS A 12 -9.87 -10.00 -7.38
CA LYS A 12 -10.76 -9.42 -8.39
C LYS A 12 -12.26 -9.16 -8.15
N THR A 13 -12.95 -9.73 -7.17
CA THR A 13 -14.41 -9.45 -7.01
C THR A 13 -14.98 -9.40 -5.59
N HIS A 14 -14.15 -9.25 -4.55
CA HIS A 14 -14.70 -9.29 -3.18
C HIS A 14 -15.42 -7.98 -2.80
N CYS A 15 -16.73 -8.09 -2.56
CA CYS A 15 -17.54 -7.05 -1.95
C CYS A 15 -17.74 -7.41 -0.48
N GLU A 16 -17.18 -6.61 0.43
CA GLU A 16 -17.46 -6.74 1.85
C GLU A 16 -18.72 -5.94 2.18
N ASN A 17 -19.68 -6.58 2.84
CA ASN A 17 -20.86 -5.89 3.35
C ASN A 17 -20.62 -5.62 4.83
N ALA A 18 -20.59 -4.35 5.22
CA ALA A 18 -20.61 -3.97 6.63
C ALA A 18 -22.01 -3.47 7.00
N GLN A 19 -22.48 -3.87 8.17
CA GLN A 19 -23.71 -3.36 8.76
C GLN A 19 -23.35 -2.41 9.89
N TYR A 20 -23.91 -1.22 9.85
CA TYR A 20 -23.73 -0.17 10.85
C TYR A 20 -25.08 0.15 11.48
N THR A 21 -25.14 0.21 12.79
CA THR A 21 -26.34 0.65 13.49
C THR A 21 -26.10 2.07 13.98
N ALA A 22 -26.95 3.01 13.57
CA ALA A 22 -26.92 4.38 14.11
C ALA A 22 -28.33 4.76 14.58
N GLY A 23 -28.50 4.90 15.90
CA GLY A 23 -29.82 4.97 16.54
C GLY A 23 -30.59 3.66 16.37
N ASN A 24 -31.89 3.74 16.07
CA ASN A 24 -32.74 2.56 15.81
C ASN A 24 -32.70 2.09 14.34
N LYS A 25 -31.77 2.57 13.52
CA LYS A 25 -31.67 2.24 12.09
C LYS A 25 -30.39 1.48 11.80
N VAL A 26 -30.53 0.40 11.01
CA VAL A 26 -29.42 -0.37 10.46
C VAL A 26 -29.15 0.09 9.03
N PHE A 27 -27.92 0.51 8.80
CA PHE A 27 -27.37 0.91 7.52
C PHE A 27 -26.48 -0.22 7.00
N ARG A 28 -26.69 -0.65 5.76
CA ARG A 28 -25.80 -1.61 5.11
C ARG A 28 -24.97 -0.86 4.09
N SER A 29 -23.65 -0.91 4.24
CA SER A 29 -22.72 -0.36 3.26
C SER A 29 -21.97 -1.49 2.60
N ARG A 30 -21.85 -1.41 1.28
CA ARG A 30 -21.08 -2.35 0.47
C ARG A 30 -19.76 -1.71 0.08
N TYR A 31 -18.67 -2.38 0.42
CA TYR A 31 -17.31 -1.98 0.11
C TYR A 31 -16.75 -2.91 -0.96
N LYS A 32 -16.22 -2.34 -2.03
CA LYS A 32 -15.38 -3.07 -2.97
C LYS A 32 -13.95 -2.60 -2.78
N ILE A 33 -13.14 -3.43 -2.14
CA ILE A 33 -11.72 -3.14 -1.92
C ILE A 33 -10.99 -3.28 -3.25
N ILE A 34 -10.27 -2.25 -3.67
CA ILE A 34 -9.48 -2.25 -4.90
C ILE A 34 -8.01 -2.46 -4.55
N GLU A 35 -7.51 -1.73 -3.56
CA GLU A 35 -6.16 -1.88 -3.02
C GLU A 35 -6.23 -1.82 -1.50
N LEU A 36 -5.65 -2.79 -0.80
CA LEU A 36 -5.68 -2.86 0.67
C LEU A 36 -4.80 -1.78 1.32
N GLY A 37 -3.76 -1.32 0.62
CA GLY A 37 -2.73 -0.46 1.19
C GLY A 37 -1.91 -1.13 2.29
N PHE A 38 -1.04 -0.38 2.94
CA PHE A 38 -0.19 -0.88 4.03
C PHE A 38 0.01 0.18 5.12
N TYR A 39 0.32 -0.27 6.34
CA TYR A 39 0.64 0.65 7.43
C TYR A 39 2.12 1.04 7.37
N LEU A 40 2.39 2.34 7.24
CA LEU A 40 3.72 2.91 7.38
C LEU A 40 4.23 2.77 8.81
N GLN A 41 5.54 2.77 9.04
CA GLN A 41 6.08 2.66 10.41
C GLN A 41 5.59 3.79 11.34
N ASN A 42 5.36 4.98 10.78
CA ASN A 42 4.84 6.16 11.50
C ASN A 42 3.41 6.52 11.04
N PHE A 43 2.54 5.50 10.94
CA PHE A 43 1.16 5.68 10.50
C PHE A 43 0.37 6.65 11.41
N LYS A 44 -0.62 7.33 10.83
CA LYS A 44 -1.58 8.18 11.52
C LYS A 44 -2.82 7.39 11.91
N TYR A 45 -3.58 7.98 12.83
CA TYR A 45 -4.86 7.45 13.29
C TYR A 45 -6.00 8.35 12.85
N THR A 46 -7.19 7.78 12.72
CA THR A 46 -8.43 8.56 12.64
C THR A 46 -8.61 9.38 13.92
N GLN A 47 -9.40 10.45 13.83
CA GLN A 47 -9.80 11.20 15.02
C GLN A 47 -10.49 10.26 16.03
N LYS A 48 -10.18 10.43 17.32
CA LYS A 48 -10.74 9.62 18.41
C LYS A 48 -12.23 9.85 18.52
N ARG A 49 -13.02 8.79 18.42
CA ARG A 49 -14.47 8.82 18.63
C ARG A 49 -14.86 7.67 19.56
N ASN A 50 -15.53 7.97 20.66
CA ASN A 50 -15.91 6.99 21.69
C ASN A 50 -14.73 6.10 22.14
N ASN A 51 -13.56 6.72 22.34
CA ASN A 51 -12.29 6.06 22.66
C ASN A 51 -11.71 5.10 21.61
N ILE A 52 -12.31 5.01 20.43
CA ILE A 52 -11.82 4.16 19.34
C ILE A 52 -11.10 5.03 18.30
N GLN A 53 -10.00 4.49 17.78
CA GLN A 53 -9.21 5.05 16.70
C GLN A 53 -8.74 3.92 15.78
N TYR A 54 -8.68 4.22 14.48
CA TYR A 54 -8.27 3.28 13.46
C TYR A 54 -7.00 3.76 12.79
N GLN A 55 -6.09 2.82 12.50
CA GLN A 55 -4.86 3.09 11.77
C GLN A 55 -5.19 3.39 10.31
N ILE A 56 -4.49 4.37 9.73
CA ILE A 56 -4.76 4.80 8.36
C ILE A 56 -3.69 4.22 7.42
N PRO A 57 -4.07 3.33 6.50
CA PRO A 57 -3.15 2.75 5.54
C PRO A 57 -2.74 3.77 4.45
N ASP A 58 -1.53 3.61 3.94
CA ASP A 58 -1.06 4.28 2.72
C ASP A 58 -1.42 3.47 1.48
N GLY A 59 -1.78 4.14 0.39
CA GLY A 59 -2.16 3.52 -0.89
C GLY A 59 -3.44 2.67 -0.82
N TYR A 60 -4.32 2.92 0.15
CA TYR A 60 -5.57 2.18 0.26
C TYR A 60 -6.64 2.77 -0.64
N ILE A 61 -7.32 1.90 -1.40
CA ILE A 61 -8.36 2.29 -2.34
C ILE A 61 -9.58 1.40 -2.16
N VAL A 62 -10.74 2.04 -1.96
CA VAL A 62 -12.02 1.37 -1.81
C VAL A 62 -13.09 2.07 -2.63
N LYS A 63 -14.08 1.31 -3.09
CA LYS A 63 -15.31 1.85 -3.65
C LYS A 63 -16.48 1.57 -2.73
N THR A 64 -17.32 2.57 -2.50
CA THR A 64 -18.58 2.41 -1.78
C THR A 64 -19.69 3.14 -2.52
N GLU A 65 -20.93 2.70 -2.28
CA GLU A 65 -22.10 3.37 -2.80
C GLU A 65 -22.66 4.31 -1.74
N VAL A 66 -22.76 5.59 -2.09
CA VAL A 66 -23.32 6.62 -1.23
C VAL A 66 -24.18 7.52 -2.09
N ALA A 67 -25.40 7.84 -1.64
CA ALA A 67 -26.27 8.77 -2.35
C ALA A 67 -26.58 8.36 -3.82
N ASN A 68 -26.65 7.04 -4.10
CA ASN A 68 -26.81 6.45 -5.43
C ASN A 68 -25.65 6.76 -6.39
N GLN A 69 -24.48 7.10 -5.85
CA GLN A 69 -23.25 7.28 -6.59
C GLN A 69 -22.20 6.28 -6.10
N VAL A 70 -21.47 5.68 -7.05
CA VAL A 70 -20.30 4.86 -6.73
C VAL A 70 -19.10 5.79 -6.57
N LEU A 71 -18.64 5.90 -5.34
CA LEU A 71 -17.53 6.75 -4.96
C LEU A 71 -16.29 5.89 -4.78
N ARG A 72 -15.15 6.35 -5.30
CA ARG A 72 -13.82 5.76 -5.09
C ARG A 72 -13.05 6.64 -4.12
N TYR A 73 -12.65 6.04 -3.01
CA TYR A 73 -11.87 6.65 -1.94
C TYR A 73 -10.43 6.18 -2.02
N GLU A 74 -9.51 7.09 -1.74
CA GLU A 74 -8.09 6.80 -1.70
C GLU A 74 -7.43 7.51 -0.53
N THR A 75 -6.52 6.84 0.16
CA THR A 75 -5.59 7.45 1.11
C THR A 75 -4.18 7.39 0.59
N LYS A 76 -3.48 8.53 0.68
CA LYS A 76 -2.07 8.63 0.29
C LYS A 76 -1.31 9.50 1.28
N TYR A 77 -0.18 9.01 1.75
CA TYR A 77 0.72 9.79 2.57
C TYR A 77 1.58 10.71 1.70
N THR A 78 1.72 11.95 2.15
CA THR A 78 2.65 12.92 1.60
C THR A 78 4.03 12.74 2.20
N ILE A 79 5.06 13.33 1.57
CA ILE A 79 6.44 13.33 2.08
C ILE A 79 6.53 13.94 3.50
N ALA A 80 5.62 14.85 3.85
CA ALA A 80 5.51 15.46 5.17
C ALA A 80 4.77 14.60 6.22
N ASN A 81 4.52 13.32 5.94
CA ASN A 81 3.74 12.40 6.79
C ASN A 81 2.31 12.91 7.12
N LYS A 82 1.72 13.68 6.21
CA LYS A 82 0.29 14.03 6.22
C LYS A 82 -0.47 13.08 5.32
N VAL A 83 -1.71 12.76 5.70
CA VAL A 83 -2.59 11.91 4.90
C VAL A 83 -3.48 12.77 4.01
N LEU A 84 -3.44 12.51 2.71
CA LEU A 84 -4.39 13.04 1.74
C LEU A 84 -5.52 12.03 1.55
N TYR A 85 -6.75 12.47 1.81
CA TYR A 85 -7.98 11.72 1.59
C TYR A 85 -8.60 12.21 0.30
N THR A 86 -8.75 11.33 -0.69
CA THR A 86 -9.28 11.69 -2.01
C THR A 86 -10.57 10.93 -2.29
N ILE A 87 -11.57 11.63 -2.79
CA ILE A 87 -12.84 11.06 -3.26
C ILE A 87 -12.96 11.37 -4.74
N THR A 88 -13.21 10.33 -5.53
CA THR A 88 -13.43 10.42 -6.97
C THR A 88 -14.75 9.79 -7.34
N TRP A 89 -15.50 10.43 -8.22
CA TRP A 89 -16.76 9.92 -8.72
C TRP A 89 -16.97 10.32 -10.16
N LYS A 90 -17.92 9.66 -10.82
CA LYS A 90 -18.32 9.96 -12.19
C LYS A 90 -19.74 10.46 -12.21
N GLU A 91 -20.00 11.44 -13.05
CA GLU A 91 -21.32 11.96 -13.34
C GLU A 91 -21.41 12.15 -14.86
N GLY A 92 -22.17 11.27 -15.53
CA GLY A 92 -22.12 11.14 -16.98
C GLY A 92 -20.69 10.82 -17.48
N HIS A 93 -20.18 11.64 -18.40
CA HIS A 93 -18.82 11.53 -18.93
C HIS A 93 -17.77 12.27 -18.08
N ALA A 94 -18.19 13.10 -17.13
CA ALA A 94 -17.29 13.86 -16.28
C ALA A 94 -16.76 13.01 -15.11
N LYS A 95 -15.47 13.16 -14.81
CA LYS A 95 -14.84 12.61 -13.61
C LYS A 95 -14.56 13.77 -12.65
N TRP A 96 -15.13 13.68 -11.46
CA TRP A 96 -14.96 14.66 -10.41
C TRP A 96 -14.01 14.14 -9.33
N VAL A 97 -13.36 15.08 -8.65
CA VAL A 97 -12.44 14.80 -7.55
C VAL A 97 -12.56 15.87 -6.48
N VAL A 98 -12.54 15.44 -5.22
CA VAL A 98 -12.29 16.31 -4.07
C VAL A 98 -11.26 15.64 -3.17
N SER A 99 -10.50 16.46 -2.46
CA SER A 99 -9.49 15.96 -1.53
C SER A 99 -9.41 16.81 -0.29
N SER A 100 -8.95 16.22 0.81
CA SER A 100 -8.68 16.91 2.07
C SER A 100 -7.41 16.36 2.70
N GLU A 101 -6.57 17.23 3.22
CA GLU A 101 -5.44 16.83 4.10
C GLU A 101 -5.82 16.86 5.58
N ARG A 102 -7.00 17.40 5.91
CA ARG A 102 -7.43 17.61 7.30
C ARG A 102 -7.96 16.32 7.91
N SER A 103 -8.87 15.64 7.21
CA SER A 103 -9.48 14.39 7.67
C SER A 103 -10.31 13.73 6.57
N ALA A 104 -10.61 12.43 6.77
CA ALA A 104 -11.54 11.70 5.93
C ALA A 104 -12.93 12.35 5.88
N SER A 105 -13.45 12.78 7.04
CA SER A 105 -14.75 13.49 7.09
C SER A 105 -14.69 14.81 6.33
N GLY A 106 -13.58 15.54 6.40
CA GLY A 106 -13.43 16.78 5.63
C GLY A 106 -13.49 16.56 4.12
N ALA A 107 -12.97 15.43 3.61
CA ALA A 107 -13.13 15.08 2.21
C ALA A 107 -14.60 14.74 1.87
N VAL A 108 -15.29 14.00 2.75
CA VAL A 108 -16.71 13.65 2.59
C VAL A 108 -17.60 14.88 2.62
N ASP A 109 -17.34 15.83 3.52
CA ASP A 109 -18.07 17.10 3.61
C ASP A 109 -17.89 17.93 2.34
N ALA A 110 -16.65 17.99 1.81
CA ALA A 110 -16.38 18.65 0.53
C ALA A 110 -17.14 18.00 -0.64
N PHE A 111 -17.25 16.67 -0.66
CA PHE A 111 -18.05 15.94 -1.64
C PHE A 111 -19.54 16.26 -1.49
N LEU A 112 -20.10 16.18 -0.28
CA LEU A 112 -21.52 16.44 -0.02
C LEU A 112 -21.91 17.87 -0.39
N LYS A 113 -21.03 18.84 -0.12
CA LYS A 113 -21.18 20.23 -0.57
C LYS A 113 -21.25 20.32 -2.08
N LYS A 114 -20.38 19.60 -2.81
CA LYS A 114 -20.35 19.61 -4.27
C LYS A 114 -21.65 19.08 -4.89
N ILE A 115 -22.31 18.11 -4.25
CA ILE A 115 -23.57 17.52 -4.71
C ILE A 115 -24.83 18.15 -4.05
N ASN A 116 -24.70 19.31 -3.38
CA ASN A 116 -25.79 20.00 -2.69
C ASN A 116 -26.53 19.14 -1.64
N ARG A 117 -25.82 18.23 -0.94
CA ARG A 117 -26.36 17.34 0.11
C ARG A 117 -25.77 17.61 1.51
N GLU A 118 -25.45 18.87 1.81
CA GLU A 118 -24.77 19.30 3.04
C GLU A 118 -25.46 18.88 4.35
N LYS A 119 -26.77 18.61 4.34
CA LYS A 119 -27.52 18.15 5.52
C LYS A 119 -27.19 16.71 5.95
N SER A 120 -26.43 15.95 5.15
CA SER A 120 -26.10 14.56 5.44
C SER A 120 -24.85 14.48 6.33
N ARG A 121 -24.98 13.97 7.55
CA ARG A 121 -23.81 13.72 8.41
C ARG A 121 -23.26 12.32 8.16
N LEU A 122 -22.36 12.20 7.19
CA LEU A 122 -21.63 10.96 6.92
C LEU A 122 -20.30 10.97 7.67
N SER A 123 -19.95 9.83 8.27
CA SER A 123 -18.66 9.69 8.94
C SER A 123 -17.61 9.28 7.92
N GLY A 124 -16.51 10.04 7.83
CA GLY A 124 -15.37 9.65 6.99
C GLY A 124 -14.81 8.27 7.35
N THR A 125 -14.76 7.93 8.63
CA THR A 125 -14.28 6.61 9.09
C THR A 125 -15.11 5.46 8.50
N HIS A 126 -16.44 5.58 8.58
CA HIS A 126 -17.35 4.59 8.00
C HIS A 126 -17.20 4.56 6.48
N VAL A 127 -17.28 5.73 5.82
CA VAL A 127 -17.29 5.80 4.35
C VAL A 127 -16.00 5.24 3.73
N PHE A 128 -14.85 5.45 4.38
CA PHE A 128 -13.58 4.85 3.96
C PHE A 128 -13.42 3.39 4.44
N GLY A 129 -14.28 2.90 5.33
CA GLY A 129 -14.22 1.53 5.86
C GLY A 129 -12.98 1.27 6.74
N PHE A 130 -12.49 2.30 7.45
CA PHE A 130 -11.35 2.11 8.35
C PHE A 130 -11.68 1.27 9.58
N ASP A 131 -12.96 1.19 9.91
CA ASP A 131 -13.48 0.44 11.05
C ASP A 131 -13.85 -1.01 10.74
N ILE A 132 -13.55 -1.46 9.52
CA ILE A 132 -13.72 -2.86 9.13
C ILE A 132 -12.55 -3.68 9.70
N GLU A 133 -12.82 -4.37 10.81
CA GLU A 133 -11.84 -5.13 11.59
C GLU A 133 -11.09 -6.17 10.74
N ILE A 134 -11.79 -6.89 9.86
CA ILE A 134 -11.16 -7.92 9.03
C ILE A 134 -10.08 -7.35 8.11
N LEU A 135 -10.28 -6.15 7.56
CA LEU A 135 -9.28 -5.45 6.74
C LEU A 135 -8.07 -5.03 7.56
N HIS A 136 -8.28 -4.61 8.81
CA HIS A 136 -7.18 -4.31 9.72
C HIS A 136 -6.30 -5.55 9.97
N GLN A 137 -6.93 -6.69 10.30
CA GLN A 137 -6.22 -7.93 10.57
C GLN A 137 -5.42 -8.43 9.36
N ILE A 138 -5.98 -8.34 8.16
CA ILE A 138 -5.29 -8.70 6.91
C ILE A 138 -4.04 -7.84 6.70
N ARG A 139 -4.14 -6.51 6.86
CA ARG A 139 -2.99 -5.59 6.70
C ARG A 139 -1.88 -5.87 7.72
N VAL A 140 -2.25 -6.11 8.98
CA VAL A 140 -1.29 -6.46 10.03
C VAL A 140 -0.60 -7.79 9.73
N GLY A 141 -1.35 -8.78 9.24
CA GLY A 141 -0.82 -10.06 8.78
C GLY A 141 0.22 -9.90 7.66
N GLN A 142 -0.11 -9.16 6.61
CA GLN A 142 0.79 -8.89 5.49
C GLN A 142 2.08 -8.16 5.94
N SER A 143 1.97 -7.20 6.86
CA SER A 143 3.15 -6.52 7.44
C SER A 143 4.07 -7.48 8.21
N LYS A 144 3.50 -8.41 8.97
CA LYS A 144 4.26 -9.45 9.69
C LYS A 144 4.96 -10.42 8.73
N GLU A 145 4.31 -10.80 7.64
CA GLU A 145 4.92 -11.67 6.63
C GLU A 145 6.03 -10.95 5.84
N SER A 146 5.79 -9.70 5.43
CA SER A 146 6.78 -8.87 4.75
C SER A 146 8.02 -8.60 5.63
N SER A 147 7.83 -8.33 6.92
CA SER A 147 8.94 -8.14 7.86
C SER A 147 9.74 -9.42 8.11
N LYS A 148 9.09 -10.59 8.17
CA LYS A 148 9.77 -11.89 8.19
C LYS A 148 10.58 -12.13 6.92
N ALA A 149 9.99 -11.92 5.73
CA ALA A 149 10.67 -12.07 4.46
C ALA A 149 11.90 -11.14 4.34
N ARG A 150 11.76 -9.87 4.78
CA ARG A 150 12.86 -8.90 4.82
C ARG A 150 13.96 -9.27 5.82
N THR A 151 13.60 -9.91 6.93
CA THR A 151 14.58 -10.41 7.91
C THR A 151 15.34 -11.59 7.34
N ILE A 152 14.64 -12.53 6.70
CA ILE A 152 15.26 -13.67 6.00
C ILE A 152 16.17 -13.19 4.88
N SER A 153 15.75 -12.22 4.06
CA SER A 153 16.60 -11.66 2.99
C SER A 153 17.86 -11.01 3.55
N LYS A 154 17.76 -10.22 4.63
CA LYS A 154 18.93 -9.65 5.32
C LYS A 154 19.87 -10.73 5.90
N ILE A 155 19.34 -11.82 6.43
CA ILE A 155 20.15 -12.94 6.92
C ILE A 155 20.86 -13.64 5.75
N ILE A 156 20.17 -13.85 4.63
CA ILE A 156 20.74 -14.44 3.42
C ILE A 156 21.81 -13.52 2.83
N ASP A 157 21.57 -12.22 2.73
CA ASP A 157 22.56 -11.24 2.24
C ASP A 157 23.77 -11.15 3.16
N LYS A 158 23.61 -11.24 4.48
CA LYS A 158 24.74 -11.34 5.43
C LYS A 158 25.52 -12.66 5.32
N ARG A 159 24.91 -13.72 4.80
CA ARG A 159 25.57 -15.01 4.54
C ARG A 159 26.22 -15.08 3.16
N LYS A 160 25.88 -14.16 2.26
CA LYS A 160 26.54 -14.04 0.95
C LYS A 160 27.81 -13.20 1.10
N ARG A 161 28.94 -13.73 0.65
CA ARG A 161 30.20 -12.96 0.59
C ARG A 161 30.07 -11.86 -0.48
N PRO A 162 30.57 -10.64 -0.25
CA PRO A 162 30.60 -9.59 -1.26
C PRO A 162 31.38 -10.04 -2.50
N LEU A 163 30.91 -9.66 -3.68
CA LEU A 163 31.45 -10.13 -4.97
C LEU A 163 32.97 -9.90 -5.12
N ASN A 164 33.48 -8.79 -4.56
CA ASN A 164 34.91 -8.47 -4.56
C ASN A 164 35.75 -9.49 -3.75
N GLU A 165 35.22 -10.03 -2.65
CA GLU A 165 35.92 -11.09 -1.89
C GLU A 165 35.94 -12.42 -2.65
N ILE A 166 34.87 -12.73 -3.41
CA ILE A 166 34.78 -13.96 -4.22
C ILE A 166 35.80 -13.90 -5.38
N GLN A 167 36.00 -12.74 -5.99
CA GLN A 167 37.02 -12.53 -7.01
C GLN A 167 38.45 -12.66 -6.45
N LEU A 168 38.71 -12.18 -5.22
CA LEU A 168 40.01 -12.23 -4.55
C LEU A 168 40.36 -13.60 -3.96
N LEU A 169 39.39 -14.44 -3.61
CA LEU A 169 39.62 -15.73 -2.95
C LEU A 169 39.47 -16.95 -3.87
N SER A 170 38.80 -16.81 -5.01
CA SER A 170 38.67 -17.93 -5.96
C SER A 170 39.98 -18.17 -6.71
N GLN A 171 40.58 -19.35 -6.47
CA GLN A 171 41.82 -19.79 -7.14
C GLN A 171 41.63 -19.90 -8.66
N GLN A 172 40.41 -20.20 -9.13
CA GLN A 172 40.05 -20.16 -10.56
C GLN A 172 40.05 -18.73 -11.10
N ASN A 173 39.44 -17.76 -10.41
CA ASN A 173 39.39 -16.37 -10.86
C ASN A 173 40.80 -15.75 -10.93
N LYS A 174 41.70 -16.11 -10.00
CA LYS A 174 43.11 -15.73 -10.06
C LYS A 174 43.81 -16.28 -11.30
N ARG A 175 43.56 -17.54 -11.66
CA ARG A 175 44.13 -18.17 -12.87
C ARG A 175 43.64 -17.48 -14.15
N TYR A 176 42.37 -17.13 -14.23
CA TYR A 176 41.82 -16.39 -15.39
C TYR A 176 42.40 -14.98 -15.51
N ALA A 177 42.52 -14.23 -14.41
CA ALA A 177 43.13 -12.89 -14.44
C ALA A 177 44.63 -12.91 -14.81
N LEU A 178 45.37 -13.94 -14.38
CA LEU A 178 46.76 -14.16 -14.80
C LEU A 178 46.84 -14.46 -16.30
N PHE A 179 45.97 -15.34 -16.79
CA PHE A 179 45.90 -15.68 -18.22
C PHE A 179 45.56 -14.46 -19.09
N GLU A 180 44.60 -13.63 -18.69
CA GLU A 180 44.27 -12.39 -19.39
C GLU A 180 45.45 -11.41 -19.44
N ARG A 181 46.18 -11.25 -18.32
CA ARG A 181 47.38 -10.40 -18.29
C ARG A 181 48.50 -10.94 -19.18
N GLU A 182 48.70 -12.25 -19.21
CA GLU A 182 49.69 -12.87 -20.10
C GLU A 182 49.31 -12.77 -21.57
N ALA A 183 48.02 -12.95 -21.89
CA ALA A 183 47.50 -12.77 -23.24
C ALA A 183 47.66 -11.32 -23.71
N CYS A 184 47.28 -10.33 -22.89
CA CYS A 184 47.47 -8.91 -23.21
C CYS A 184 48.95 -8.54 -23.41
N LYS A 185 49.87 -9.10 -22.61
CA LYS A 185 51.31 -8.87 -22.79
C LYS A 185 51.81 -9.45 -24.12
N LYS A 186 51.38 -10.66 -24.49
CA LYS A 186 51.73 -11.28 -25.77
C LYS A 186 51.19 -10.51 -26.96
N VAL A 187 49.92 -10.08 -26.88
CA VAL A 187 49.29 -9.27 -27.94
C VAL A 187 50.02 -7.92 -28.11
N ASN A 188 50.30 -7.22 -27.01
CA ASN A 188 51.04 -5.95 -27.07
C ASN A 188 52.47 -6.13 -27.61
N HIS A 189 53.14 -7.23 -27.28
CA HIS A 189 54.46 -7.53 -27.83
C HIS A 189 54.42 -7.77 -29.35
N ILE A 190 53.38 -8.43 -29.86
CA ILE A 190 53.20 -8.65 -31.31
C ILE A 190 52.89 -7.33 -32.02
N ILE A 191 52.08 -6.46 -31.42
CA ILE A 191 51.73 -5.15 -31.99
C ILE A 191 52.94 -4.21 -32.06
N LEU A 192 53.89 -4.30 -31.14
CA LEU A 192 55.10 -3.46 -31.09
C LEU A 192 56.28 -3.98 -31.94
N GLN A 193 56.10 -5.10 -32.64
CA GLN A 193 57.10 -5.72 -33.53
C GLN A 193 56.79 -5.49 -35.03
N TYR A 194 55.76 -4.70 -35.33
CA TYR A 194 55.46 -4.09 -36.63
C TYR A 194 55.59 -2.58 -36.53
#